data_AF-A0A0R2AKI8-F1
#
_entry.id   AF-A0A0R2AKI8-F1
#
_cell.length_a   1.000
_cell.length_b   1.000
_cell.length_c   1.000
_cell.angle_alpha   90.00
_cell.angle_beta   90.00
_cell.angle_gamma   90.00
#
_symmetry.space_group_name_H-M   'P 1'
#
loop_
_entity.id
_entity.type
_entity.pdbx_description
1 polymer ?
#
loop_
_entity_poly.entity_id
_entity_poly.type
_entity_poly.pdbx_seq_one_letter_code
_entity_poly.pdbx_strand_id
1 'polypeptide(L)'
;MIKTVKIISIFFISMVFFTCVAKADNNLLGRISYHKINRSFNLNNKYTRANVYNHIPNTNIKNIKSKSIDKINLKNNTIHVDLMATQGTRYNWYRFYINDKHNKTIKYWVYGNILK
;
A
#
# COMPACT_ATOMS: atom_id res chain seq x y z
N MET A 1 -67.63 -9.79 -32.21
CA MET A 1 -66.52 -10.62 -31.72
C MET A 1 -65.25 -10.17 -32.45
N ILE A 2 -64.46 -9.28 -31.84
CA ILE A 2 -63.21 -8.75 -32.42
C ILE A 2 -62.16 -8.76 -31.30
N LYS A 3 -61.06 -9.48 -31.53
CA LYS A 3 -59.89 -9.58 -30.65
C LYS A 3 -58.85 -8.55 -31.11
N THR A 4 -58.28 -7.79 -30.17
CA THR A 4 -57.10 -6.92 -30.39
C THR A 4 -56.33 -6.85 -29.06
N VAL A 5 -55.48 -7.84 -28.78
CA VAL A 5 -54.01 -7.85 -28.98
C VAL A 5 -53.29 -6.70 -28.26
N LYS A 6 -52.74 -7.00 -27.07
CA LYS A 6 -51.79 -6.15 -26.34
C LYS A 6 -50.40 -6.28 -27.00
N ILE A 7 -49.86 -5.18 -27.50
CA ILE A 7 -48.47 -5.09 -27.95
C ILE A 7 -47.62 -4.75 -26.73
N ILE A 8 -46.89 -5.74 -26.22
CA ILE A 8 -45.85 -5.56 -25.20
C ILE A 8 -44.59 -5.14 -25.96
N SER A 9 -44.28 -3.84 -25.93
CA SER A 9 -43.06 -3.31 -26.52
C SER A 9 -41.89 -3.58 -25.56
N ILE A 10 -41.05 -4.56 -25.88
CA ILE A 10 -39.82 -4.87 -25.15
C ILE A 10 -38.70 -4.01 -25.74
N PHE A 11 -38.33 -2.95 -25.04
CA PHE A 11 -37.16 -2.14 -25.37
C PHE A 11 -35.89 -2.94 -25.06
N PHE A 12 -35.20 -3.36 -26.12
CA PHE A 12 -33.92 -4.05 -26.06
C PHE A 12 -32.81 -3.03 -25.74
N ILE A 13 -32.36 -2.97 -24.49
CA ILE A 13 -31.18 -2.19 -24.08
C ILE A 13 -29.94 -3.06 -24.28
N SER A 14 -29.23 -2.84 -25.39
CA SER A 14 -27.90 -3.41 -25.61
C SER A 14 -26.84 -2.49 -25.00
N MET A 15 -26.46 -2.76 -23.76
CA MET A 15 -25.30 -2.12 -23.11
C MET A 15 -24.03 -2.85 -23.55
N VAL A 16 -23.31 -2.28 -24.51
CA VAL A 16 -22.01 -2.81 -24.96
C VAL A 16 -20.97 -2.45 -23.91
N PHE A 17 -20.61 -3.41 -23.07
CA PHE A 17 -19.47 -3.29 -22.17
C PHE A 17 -18.17 -3.50 -22.96
N PHE A 18 -17.49 -2.40 -23.29
CA PHE A 18 -16.08 -2.45 -23.66
C PHE A 18 -15.26 -2.73 -22.39
N THR A 19 -15.02 -4.01 -22.08
CA THR A 19 -14.03 -4.38 -21.08
C THR A 19 -12.66 -4.24 -21.69
N CYS A 20 -11.87 -3.24 -21.27
CA CYS A 20 -10.43 -3.27 -21.55
C CYS A 20 -9.83 -4.42 -20.72
N VAL A 21 -9.46 -5.51 -21.39
CA VAL A 21 -8.63 -6.54 -20.74
C VAL A 21 -7.21 -6.00 -20.75
N ALA A 22 -6.85 -5.27 -19.69
CA ALA A 22 -5.46 -4.92 -19.45
C ALA A 22 -4.66 -6.22 -19.26
N LYS A 23 -3.65 -6.45 -20.10
CA LYS A 23 -2.68 -7.54 -19.90
C LYS A 23 -2.03 -7.34 -18.53
N ALA A 24 -2.19 -8.34 -17.65
CA ALA A 24 -1.40 -8.41 -16.43
C ALA A 24 0.07 -8.58 -16.83
N ASP A 25 0.87 -7.54 -16.62
CA ASP A 25 2.31 -7.58 -16.79
C ASP A 25 2.88 -8.40 -15.63
N ASN A 26 3.40 -9.60 -15.93
CA ASN A 26 3.91 -10.53 -14.93
C ASN A 26 5.25 -10.07 -14.30
N ASN A 27 5.72 -8.86 -14.64
CA ASN A 27 7.01 -8.28 -14.23
C ASN A 27 6.89 -7.13 -13.20
N LEU A 28 5.88 -7.19 -12.33
CA LEU A 28 5.64 -6.16 -11.30
C LEU A 28 6.57 -6.25 -10.09
N LEU A 29 7.31 -7.35 -9.93
CA LEU A 29 8.31 -7.50 -8.87
C LEU A 29 9.45 -6.51 -9.09
N GLY A 30 9.52 -5.47 -8.25
CA GLY A 30 10.53 -4.42 -8.31
C GLY A 30 10.06 -3.09 -8.89
N ARG A 31 8.86 -3.02 -9.49
CA ARG A 31 8.27 -1.76 -9.95
C ARG A 31 7.62 -1.05 -8.76
N ILE A 32 8.32 -0.08 -8.19
CA ILE A 32 7.81 0.70 -7.06
C ILE A 32 7.12 1.97 -7.55
N SER A 33 5.90 2.19 -7.06
CA SER A 33 5.19 3.45 -7.20
C SER A 33 5.06 4.13 -5.84
N TYR A 34 5.34 5.44 -5.78
CA TYR A 34 5.32 6.22 -4.56
C TYR A 34 4.12 7.16 -4.51
N HIS A 35 3.50 7.28 -3.34
CA HIS A 35 2.35 8.14 -3.09
C HIS A 35 2.61 8.97 -1.84
N LYS A 36 2.58 10.29 -1.96
CA LYS A 36 2.62 11.19 -0.80
C LYS A 36 1.35 11.00 0.01
N ILE A 37 1.53 10.81 1.31
CA ILE A 37 0.43 10.70 2.27
C ILE A 37 0.79 11.49 3.52
N ASN A 38 -0.21 11.81 4.33
CA ASN A 38 -0.01 12.40 5.65
C ASN A 38 -0.98 11.70 6.60
N ARG A 39 -0.49 10.65 7.27
CA ARG A 39 -1.30 9.84 8.20
C ARG A 39 -0.45 9.37 9.37
N SER A 40 -1.10 9.19 10.50
CA SER A 40 -0.53 8.51 11.67
C SER A 40 -1.09 7.10 11.76
N PHE A 41 -0.24 6.15 12.10
CA PHE A 41 -0.61 4.75 12.31
C PHE A 41 -0.12 4.28 13.67
N ASN A 42 -0.90 3.41 14.30
CA ASN A 42 -0.43 2.70 15.47
C ASN A 42 0.32 1.44 15.03
N LEU A 43 1.43 1.16 15.70
CA LEU A 43 2.06 -0.13 15.56
C LEU A 43 1.20 -1.21 16.19
N ASN A 44 1.08 -2.31 15.47
CA ASN A 44 0.41 -3.48 16.00
C ASN A 44 1.35 -4.24 16.93
N ASN A 45 1.02 -4.24 18.23
CA ASN A 45 1.76 -4.93 19.28
C ASN A 45 1.99 -6.44 19.03
N LYS A 46 1.31 -7.07 18.06
CA LYS A 46 1.60 -8.44 17.64
C LYS A 46 2.93 -8.59 16.87
N TYR A 47 3.48 -7.49 16.35
CA TYR A 47 4.63 -7.49 15.46
C TYR A 47 5.88 -6.86 16.11
N THR A 48 6.14 -7.19 17.38
CA THR A 48 7.31 -6.70 18.15
C THR A 48 8.65 -7.12 17.55
N ARG A 49 8.68 -8.20 16.76
CA ARG A 49 9.88 -8.72 16.08
C ARG A 49 9.97 -8.31 14.61
N ALA A 50 9.12 -7.37 14.16
CA ALA A 50 9.17 -6.89 12.79
C ALA A 50 10.41 -6.03 12.54
N ASN A 51 10.83 -6.02 11.28
CA ASN A 51 11.96 -5.22 10.83
C ASN A 51 11.48 -3.95 10.12
N VAL A 52 12.22 -2.87 10.36
CA VAL A 52 12.17 -1.64 9.57
C VAL A 52 13.44 -1.54 8.73
N TYR A 53 13.36 -0.81 7.62
CA TYR A 53 14.43 -0.76 6.62
C TYR A 53 14.79 0.67 6.27
N ASN A 54 16.05 0.94 5.90
CA ASN A 54 16.44 2.26 5.35
C ASN A 54 15.85 2.49 3.95
N HIS A 55 15.68 1.41 3.18
CA HIS A 55 15.09 1.40 1.84
C HIS A 55 14.16 0.20 1.69
N ILE A 56 13.21 0.29 0.77
CA ILE A 56 12.29 -0.81 0.48
C ILE A 56 13.12 -1.99 -0.09
N PRO A 57 12.98 -3.22 0.47
CA PRO A 57 13.59 -4.44 -0.08
C PRO A 57 13.23 -4.65 -1.56
N ASN A 58 14.00 -5.46 -2.29
CA ASN A 58 13.77 -5.76 -3.71
C ASN A 58 13.74 -4.49 -4.61
N THR A 59 14.57 -3.50 -4.27
CA THR A 59 14.86 -2.33 -5.11
C THR A 59 16.29 -2.40 -5.61
N ASN A 60 16.63 -1.59 -6.62
CA ASN A 60 17.99 -1.51 -7.17
C ASN A 60 19.00 -0.80 -6.23
N ILE A 61 18.60 -0.48 -5.00
CA ILE A 61 19.44 0.25 -4.04
C ILE A 61 20.42 -0.73 -3.40
N LYS A 62 21.72 -0.43 -3.53
CA LYS A 62 22.79 -1.15 -2.84
C LYS A 62 22.78 -0.77 -1.35
N ASN A 63 23.07 -1.72 -0.45
CA ASN A 63 23.14 -1.53 1.01
C ASN A 63 21.80 -1.29 1.73
N ILE A 64 20.81 -2.13 1.44
CA ILE A 64 19.59 -2.20 2.25
C ILE A 64 19.94 -2.77 3.62
N LYS A 65 19.65 -2.01 4.66
CA LYS A 65 19.87 -2.36 6.06
C LYS A 65 18.52 -2.46 6.76
N SER A 66 18.36 -3.51 7.55
CA SER A 66 17.21 -3.71 8.42
C SER A 66 17.58 -3.51 9.88
N LYS A 67 16.61 -3.05 10.67
CA LYS A 67 16.71 -3.00 12.13
C LYS A 67 15.38 -3.46 12.72
N SER A 68 15.44 -4.20 13.82
CA SER A 68 14.23 -4.60 14.52
C SER A 68 13.53 -3.38 15.11
N ILE A 69 12.19 -3.38 15.07
CA ILE A 69 11.35 -2.24 15.45
C ILE A 69 11.44 -1.91 16.96
N ASP A 70 11.68 -2.91 17.80
CA ASP A 70 11.95 -2.76 19.22
C ASP A 70 13.23 -1.93 19.50
N LYS A 71 14.25 -2.06 18.64
CA LYS A 71 15.54 -1.36 18.79
C LYS A 71 15.51 0.10 18.37
N ILE A 72 14.41 0.59 17.78
CA ILE A 72 14.30 2.00 17.34
C ILE A 72 13.60 2.90 18.36
N ASN A 73 13.34 2.42 19.58
CA ASN A 73 12.77 3.17 20.71
C ASN A 73 11.75 4.23 20.29
N LEU A 74 10.65 3.76 19.70
CA LEU A 74 9.56 4.62 19.30
C LEU A 74 8.90 5.17 20.56
N LYS A 75 9.19 6.44 20.88
CA LYS A 75 8.70 7.13 22.09
C LYS A 75 7.18 7.00 22.26
N ASN A 76 6.46 6.92 21.13
CA ASN A 76 5.04 6.62 21.06
C ASN A 76 4.86 5.46 20.07
N ASN A 77 4.01 4.47 20.39
CA ASN A 77 3.66 3.39 19.45
C ASN A 77 2.94 3.90 18.18
N THR A 78 2.68 5.21 18.09
CA THR A 78 2.15 5.88 16.92
C THR A 78 3.29 6.47 16.08
N ILE A 79 3.31 6.13 14.80
CA ILE A 79 4.26 6.68 13.83
C ILE A 79 3.55 7.62 12.86
N HIS A 80 4.20 8.72 12.49
CA HIS A 80 3.74 9.56 11.40
C HIS A 80 4.37 9.06 10.09
N VAL A 81 3.50 8.77 9.13
CA VAL A 81 3.86 8.33 7.79
C VAL A 81 3.67 9.46 6.77
N ASP A 82 4.71 9.71 5.97
CA ASP A 82 4.75 10.77 4.96
C ASP A 82 4.75 10.23 3.50
N LEU A 83 4.98 8.93 3.34
CA LEU A 83 5.08 8.29 2.02
C LEU A 83 4.59 6.85 2.08
N MET A 84 3.85 6.45 1.07
CA MET A 84 3.46 5.06 0.80
C MET A 84 4.13 4.60 -0.48
N ALA A 85 4.49 3.32 -0.56
CA ALA A 85 5.01 2.71 -1.76
C ALA A 85 4.34 1.37 -2.05
N THR A 86 3.97 1.16 -3.31
CA THR A 86 3.35 -0.07 -3.82
C THR A 86 4.39 -0.84 -4.62
N GLN A 87 4.58 -2.13 -4.33
CA GLN A 87 5.59 -3.00 -4.97
C GLN A 87 5.00 -4.29 -5.55
N GLY A 88 3.69 -4.32 -5.83
CA GLY A 88 3.02 -5.53 -6.31
C GLY A 88 3.01 -6.68 -5.30
N THR A 89 3.31 -6.41 -4.03
CA THR A 89 3.22 -7.35 -2.91
C THR A 89 1.87 -7.26 -2.22
N ARG A 90 1.55 -8.20 -1.33
CA ARG A 90 0.26 -8.26 -0.60
C ARG A 90 -0.06 -6.98 0.20
N TYR A 91 0.95 -6.30 0.72
CA TYR A 91 0.80 -5.04 1.44
C TYR A 91 1.71 -3.96 0.85
N ASN A 92 1.36 -2.71 1.12
CA ASN A 92 2.17 -1.54 0.78
C ASN A 92 3.27 -1.32 1.81
N TRP A 93 4.29 -0.57 1.41
CA TRP A 93 5.34 -0.06 2.29
C TRP A 93 5.00 1.36 2.74
N TYR A 94 5.37 1.71 3.97
CA TYR A 94 5.10 3.02 4.56
C TYR A 94 6.39 3.60 5.13
N ARG A 95 6.65 4.87 4.82
CA ARG A 95 7.81 5.60 5.33
C ARG A 95 7.42 6.45 6.52
N PHE A 96 8.13 6.27 7.62
CA PHE A 96 8.03 7.14 8.79
C PHE A 96 9.39 7.71 9.14
N TYR A 97 9.39 8.69 10.03
CA TYR A 97 10.61 9.32 10.51
C TYR A 97 10.64 9.38 12.04
N ILE A 98 11.85 9.28 12.58
CA ILE A 98 12.13 9.50 14.01
C ILE A 98 13.27 10.49 14.12
N ASN A 99 13.29 11.25 15.20
CA ASN A 99 14.47 12.06 15.55
C ASN A 99 15.35 11.22 16.46
N ASP A 100 16.63 11.12 16.13
CA ASP A 100 17.60 10.48 17.00
C ASP A 100 17.98 11.36 18.20
N LYS A 101 18.91 10.87 19.02
CA LYS A 101 19.38 11.58 20.23
C LYS A 101 20.08 12.92 19.91
N HIS A 102 20.52 13.12 18.67
CA HIS A 102 21.18 14.32 18.18
C HIS A 102 20.24 15.19 17.32
N ASN A 103 18.92 14.99 17.44
CA ASN A 103 17.89 15.67 16.64
C ASN A 103 18.01 15.46 15.13
N LYS A 104 18.73 14.43 14.68
CA LYS A 104 18.79 14.06 13.28
C LYS A 104 17.56 13.24 12.92
N THR A 105 16.85 13.66 11.89
CA THR A 105 15.72 12.91 11.34
C THR A 105 16.22 11.68 10.59
N ILE A 106 15.87 10.50 11.07
CA ILE A 106 16.13 9.21 10.43
C ILE A 106 14.82 8.70 9.82
N LYS A 107 14.87 8.30 8.55
CA LYS A 107 13.72 7.76 7.82
C LYS A 107 13.82 6.25 7.74
N TYR A 108 12.69 5.59 7.95
CA TYR A 108 12.55 4.15 7.87
C TYR A 108 11.33 3.77 7.04
N TRP A 109 11.42 2.61 6.42
CA TRP A 109 10.34 1.93 5.71
C TRP A 109 9.88 0.72 6.50
N VAL A 110 8.58 0.50 6.50
CA VAL A 110 7.95 -0.61 7.20
C VAL A 110 6.85 -1.22 6.34
N TYR A 111 6.66 -2.53 6.46
CA TYR A 111 5.64 -3.24 5.71
C TYR A 111 4.26 -3.07 6.37
N GLY A 112 3.23 -2.83 5.57
CA GLY A 112 1.92 -2.40 6.03
C GLY A 112 1.18 -3.36 6.96
N ASN A 113 1.52 -4.65 6.93
CA ASN A 113 0.88 -5.66 7.77
C ASN A 113 1.08 -5.42 9.28
N ILE A 114 2.09 -4.63 9.66
CA ILE A 114 2.36 -4.34 11.07
C ILE A 114 1.69 -3.05 11.57
N LEU A 115 0.97 -2.34 10.71
CA LEU A 115 0.25 -1.12 11.05
C LEU A 115 -1.22 -1.41 11.35
N LYS A 116 -1.83 -0.58 12.20
CA LYS A 116 -3.24 -0.58 12.57
C LYS A 116 -3.85 0.80 12.36
#